data_AF-A0A382JCS1-F1
#
_entry.id   AF-A0A382JCS1-F1
#
_cell.length_a   1.000
_cell.length_b   1.000
_cell.length_c   1.000
_cell.angle_alpha   90.00
_cell.angle_beta   90.00
_cell.angle_gamma   90.00
#
_symmetry.space_group_name_H-M   'P 1'
#
loop_
_entity.id
_entity.type
_entity.pdbx_description
1 polymer ?
#
loop_
_entity_poly.entity_id
_entity_poly.type
_entity_poly.pdbx_seq_one_letter_code
_entity_poly.pdbx_strand_id
1 'polypeptide(L)'
;SVYEELDWMQDLENKIRKLQSMEIPMLGICFGHQLIAKSLGGEVKLNPEGWELGAYPIQLTKHGGKSKILSGISDNDIVYQSHRDCITSLPNGAIELAFNNKGIQAFSINKYIYGVQFHPEFSWDVIKKYVSIRKASGVVVDDSTVPRSNAGQVVLHNFIELIV
;
A
#
# COMPACT_ATOMS: atom_id res chain seq x y z
N SER A 1 3.86 -14.07 2.38
CA SER A 1 4.57 -12.89 2.91
C SER A 1 5.79 -12.60 2.04
N VAL A 2 6.31 -11.37 2.04
CA VAL A 2 7.55 -11.01 1.30
C VAL A 2 8.82 -11.71 1.81
N TYR A 3 8.77 -12.37 2.98
CA TYR A 3 9.88 -13.20 3.52
C TYR A 3 9.99 -14.59 2.92
N GLU A 4 9.03 -15.03 2.10
CA GLU A 4 9.05 -16.41 1.60
C GLU A 4 10.19 -16.66 0.60
N GLU A 5 10.79 -15.59 0.05
CA GLU A 5 11.98 -15.61 -0.82
C GLU A 5 11.95 -16.65 -1.95
N LEU A 6 10.74 -16.96 -2.43
CA LEU A 6 10.53 -17.89 -3.52
C LEU A 6 11.24 -17.39 -4.80
N ASP A 7 11.70 -18.29 -5.66
CA ASP A 7 12.46 -17.95 -6.86
C ASP A 7 11.78 -16.87 -7.72
N TRP A 8 10.47 -16.98 -7.92
CA TRP A 8 9.69 -15.99 -8.67
C TRP A 8 9.68 -14.61 -8.01
N MET A 9 9.77 -14.54 -6.67
CA MET A 9 9.86 -13.27 -5.94
C MET A 9 11.23 -12.64 -6.20
N GLN A 10 12.32 -13.40 -6.10
CA GLN A 10 13.67 -12.90 -6.38
C GLN A 10 13.79 -12.39 -7.82
N ASP A 11 13.22 -13.11 -8.78
CA ASP A 11 13.12 -12.68 -10.18
C ASP A 11 12.32 -11.38 -10.32
N LEU A 12 11.22 -11.24 -9.58
CA LEU A 12 10.41 -10.02 -9.58
C LEU A 12 11.16 -8.85 -8.93
N GLU A 13 11.87 -9.06 -7.83
CA GLU A 13 12.72 -8.04 -7.20
C GLU A 13 13.83 -7.56 -8.16
N ASN A 14 14.47 -8.49 -8.88
CA ASN A 14 15.45 -8.17 -9.91
C ASN A 14 14.83 -7.32 -11.05
N LYS A 15 13.61 -7.65 -11.47
CA LYS A 15 12.86 -6.86 -12.46
C LYS A 15 12.53 -5.47 -11.93
N ILE A 16 12.10 -5.34 -10.67
CA ILE A 16 11.82 -4.04 -10.03
C ILE A 16 13.07 -3.16 -10.05
N ARG A 17 14.24 -3.69 -9.65
CA ARG A 17 15.51 -2.96 -9.71
C ARG A 17 15.85 -2.51 -11.13
N LYS A 18 15.65 -3.39 -12.12
CA LYS A 18 15.86 -3.05 -13.53
C LYS A 18 14.92 -1.93 -14.00
N LEU A 19 13.62 -2.03 -13.73
CA LEU A 19 12.62 -1.02 -14.10
C LEU A 19 12.90 0.34 -13.44
N GLN A 20 13.34 0.35 -12.18
CA GLN A 20 13.79 1.56 -11.50
C GLN A 20 14.97 2.22 -12.25
N SER A 21 15.99 1.45 -12.63
CA SER A 21 17.15 1.99 -13.36
C SER A 21 16.82 2.55 -14.74
N MET A 22 15.69 2.11 -15.32
CA MET A 22 15.16 2.58 -16.60
C MET A 22 14.13 3.71 -16.44
N GLU A 23 13.88 4.18 -15.21
CA GLU A 23 12.86 5.19 -14.89
C GLU A 23 11.45 4.84 -15.38
N ILE A 24 11.13 3.54 -15.46
CA ILE A 24 9.80 3.08 -15.85
C ILE A 24 8.82 3.29 -14.69
N PRO A 25 7.66 3.94 -14.92
CA PRO A 25 6.67 4.11 -13.87
C PRO A 25 6.16 2.80 -13.29
N MET A 26 6.01 2.74 -11.97
CA MET A 26 5.55 1.56 -11.23
C MET A 26 4.61 1.94 -10.10
N LEU A 27 3.54 1.16 -9.93
CA LEU A 27 2.64 1.21 -8.78
C LEU A 27 2.62 -0.15 -8.09
N GLY A 28 3.08 -0.21 -6.85
CA GLY A 28 2.94 -1.38 -5.98
C GLY A 28 1.71 -1.26 -5.09
N ILE A 29 0.92 -2.34 -5.00
CA ILE A 29 -0.28 -2.41 -4.16
C ILE A 29 -0.13 -3.55 -3.16
N CYS A 30 -0.34 -3.27 -1.87
CA CYS A 30 -0.26 -4.24 -0.77
C CYS A 30 1.07 -5.04 -0.80
N PHE A 31 1.05 -6.31 -1.21
CA PHE A 31 2.28 -7.11 -1.40
C PHE A 31 3.26 -6.42 -2.37
N GLY A 32 2.77 -5.82 -3.45
CA GLY A 32 3.62 -5.09 -4.40
C GLY A 32 4.26 -3.84 -3.79
N HIS A 33 3.54 -3.13 -2.91
CA HIS A 33 4.09 -1.99 -2.15
C HIS A 33 5.26 -2.44 -1.25
N GLN A 34 5.07 -3.54 -0.55
CA GLN A 34 6.09 -4.16 0.31
C GLN A 34 7.28 -4.66 -0.50
N LEU A 35 7.02 -5.34 -1.63
CA LEU A 35 8.07 -5.91 -2.47
C LEU A 35 8.90 -4.82 -3.15
N ILE A 36 8.28 -3.73 -3.62
CA ILE A 36 9.02 -2.59 -4.17
C ILE A 36 9.94 -2.00 -3.10
N ALA A 37 9.42 -1.75 -1.90
CA ALA A 37 10.22 -1.22 -0.81
C ALA A 37 11.42 -2.13 -0.48
N LYS A 38 11.17 -3.43 -0.26
CA LYS A 38 12.22 -4.44 -0.01
C LYS A 38 13.26 -4.49 -1.13
N SER A 39 12.81 -4.55 -2.39
CA SER A 39 13.68 -4.67 -3.58
C SER A 39 14.69 -3.53 -3.70
N LEU A 40 14.33 -2.36 -3.17
CA LEU A 40 15.09 -1.11 -3.27
C LEU A 40 15.81 -0.75 -1.96
N GLY A 41 15.91 -1.70 -1.01
CA GLY A 41 16.68 -1.56 0.23
C GLY A 41 15.88 -1.09 1.45
N GLY A 42 14.55 -1.08 1.37
CA GLY A 42 13.66 -0.90 2.52
C GLY A 42 13.51 -2.18 3.34
N GLU A 43 12.88 -2.05 4.51
CA GLU A 43 12.62 -3.15 5.43
C GLU A 43 11.11 -3.36 5.59
N VAL A 44 10.68 -4.61 5.50
CA VAL A 44 9.32 -5.04 5.79
C VAL A 44 9.39 -5.95 7.01
N LYS A 45 8.47 -5.79 7.97
CA LYS A 45 8.31 -6.68 9.13
C LYS A 45 6.86 -7.10 9.30
N LEU A 46 6.65 -8.18 10.06
CA LEU A 46 5.33 -8.46 10.61
C LEU A 46 4.89 -7.26 11.45
N ASN A 47 3.69 -6.75 11.23
CA ASN A 47 3.23 -5.55 11.93
C ASN A 47 3.07 -5.84 13.43
N PRO A 48 3.80 -5.17 14.33
CA PRO A 48 3.67 -5.36 15.77
C PRO A 48 2.27 -4.98 16.27
N GLU A 49 1.59 -4.06 15.57
CA GLU A 49 0.21 -3.65 15.87
C GLU A 49 -0.84 -4.66 15.37
N GLY A 50 -0.40 -5.78 14.80
CA GLY A 50 -1.26 -6.86 14.32
C GLY A 50 -1.83 -6.60 12.93
N TRP A 51 -2.95 -7.27 12.63
CA TRP A 51 -3.62 -7.16 11.34
C TRP A 51 -4.20 -5.76 11.12
N GLU A 52 -4.22 -5.35 9.86
CA GLU A 52 -5.03 -4.24 9.37
C GLU A 52 -6.00 -4.83 8.32
N LEU A 53 -7.25 -5.03 8.73
CA LEU A 53 -8.27 -5.74 7.94
C LEU A 53 -9.60 -5.03 8.03
N GLY A 54 -10.09 -4.49 6.90
CA GLY A 54 -11.34 -3.75 6.84
C GLY A 54 -11.13 -2.34 6.31
N ALA A 55 -11.66 -1.36 7.04
CA ALA A 55 -11.68 0.04 6.63
C ALA A 55 -10.97 0.89 7.68
N TYR A 56 -9.93 1.64 7.27
CA TYR A 56 -9.09 2.39 8.18
C TYR A 56 -8.89 3.82 7.68
N PRO A 57 -8.85 4.83 8.57
CA PRO A 57 -8.45 6.17 8.21
C PRO A 57 -6.95 6.23 7.93
N ILE A 58 -6.56 7.13 7.03
CA ILE A 58 -5.16 7.49 6.79
C ILE A 58 -4.92 8.98 7.01
N GLN A 59 -3.69 9.34 7.36
CA GLN A 59 -3.21 10.71 7.42
C GLN A 59 -2.23 10.95 6.28
N LEU A 60 -2.29 12.14 5.68
CA LEU A 60 -1.32 12.54 4.67
C LEU A 60 -0.14 13.24 5.33
N THR A 61 1.06 12.99 4.80
CA THR A 61 2.21 13.83 5.11
C THR A 61 2.10 15.15 4.33
N LYS A 62 2.95 16.14 4.66
CA LYS A 62 3.08 17.36 3.84
C LYS A 62 3.39 17.06 2.37
N HIS A 63 4.13 15.97 2.10
CA HIS A 63 4.40 15.51 0.74
C HIS A 63 3.19 14.80 0.13
N GLY A 64 2.49 13.98 0.92
CA GLY A 64 1.23 13.34 0.55
C GLY A 64 0.18 14.31 0.04
N GLY A 65 -0.08 15.39 0.79
CA GLY A 65 -1.06 16.42 0.41
C GLY A 65 -0.73 17.19 -0.88
N LYS A 66 0.50 17.03 -1.42
CA LYS A 66 0.93 17.61 -2.71
C LYS A 66 1.14 16.55 -3.79
N SER A 67 0.98 15.27 -3.45
CA SER A 67 1.30 14.16 -4.33
C SER A 67 0.16 13.92 -5.30
N LYS A 68 0.48 13.89 -6.60
CA LYS A 68 -0.51 13.63 -7.65
C LYS A 68 -1.16 12.24 -7.51
N ILE A 69 -0.42 11.24 -7.05
CA ILE A 69 -0.96 9.88 -6.84
C ILE A 69 -2.09 9.84 -5.82
N LEU A 70 -2.07 10.74 -4.82
CA LEU A 70 -3.08 10.85 -3.76
C LEU A 70 -4.03 12.04 -3.99
N SER A 71 -4.07 12.61 -5.20
CA SER A 71 -5.00 13.69 -5.51
C SER A 71 -6.44 13.22 -5.31
N GLY A 72 -7.23 14.00 -4.57
CA GLY A 72 -8.61 13.65 -4.19
C GLY A 72 -8.74 12.88 -2.88
N ILE A 73 -7.64 12.57 -2.19
CA ILE A 73 -7.62 12.00 -0.84
C ILE A 73 -7.32 13.12 0.16
N SER A 74 -7.99 13.09 1.31
CA SER A 74 -7.85 14.05 2.41
C SER A 74 -7.49 13.35 3.73
N ASP A 75 -7.06 14.12 4.73
CA ASP A 75 -6.79 13.58 6.06
C ASP A 75 -8.04 12.94 6.67
N ASN A 76 -7.86 11.76 7.27
CA ASN A 76 -8.91 10.89 7.84
C ASN A 76 -9.83 10.22 6.81
N ASP A 77 -9.54 10.32 5.51
CA ASP A 77 -10.26 9.50 4.53
C ASP A 77 -10.05 8.01 4.80
N ILE A 78 -11.11 7.24 4.56
CA ILE A 78 -11.14 5.81 4.81
C ILE A 78 -10.66 5.05 3.57
N VAL A 79 -9.74 4.11 3.73
CA VAL A 79 -9.27 3.19 2.69
C VAL A 79 -9.44 1.74 3.12
N TYR A 80 -9.43 0.82 2.15
CA TYR A 80 -9.62 -0.61 2.40
C TYR A 80 -8.32 -1.39 2.50
N GLN A 81 -8.21 -2.22 3.54
CA GLN A 81 -6.98 -2.87 3.97
C GLN A 81 -7.19 -4.37 4.18
N SER A 82 -6.17 -5.16 3.86
CA SER A 82 -6.13 -6.59 4.19
C SER A 82 -4.69 -7.09 4.21
N HIS A 83 -3.92 -6.72 5.23
CA HIS A 83 -2.53 -7.14 5.38
C HIS A 83 -2.12 -7.37 6.85
N ARG A 84 -0.97 -8.02 7.01
CA ARG A 84 -0.34 -8.29 8.31
C ARG A 84 1.10 -7.81 8.38
N ASP A 85 1.75 -7.68 7.24
CA ASP A 85 3.10 -7.13 7.14
C ASP A 85 3.02 -5.61 6.89
N CYS A 86 4.02 -4.88 7.33
CA CYS A 86 4.15 -3.44 7.09
C CYS A 86 5.61 -3.07 6.78
N ILE A 87 5.81 -1.97 6.07
CA ILE A 87 7.15 -1.38 5.92
C ILE A 87 7.55 -0.75 7.25
N THR A 88 8.71 -1.12 7.78
CA THR A 88 9.31 -0.51 8.98
C THR A 88 10.42 0.47 8.66
N SER A 89 11.02 0.37 7.48
CA SER A 89 11.99 1.33 6.97
C SER A 89 11.82 1.52 5.48
N LEU A 90 11.69 2.77 5.03
CA LEU A 90 11.63 3.07 3.61
C LEU A 90 13.01 2.96 2.95
N PRO A 91 13.08 2.58 1.67
CA PRO A 91 14.34 2.60 0.94
C PRO A 91 14.89 4.03 0.81
N ASN A 92 16.21 4.14 0.64
CA ASN A 92 16.87 5.44 0.48
C ASN A 92 16.26 6.24 -0.69
N GLY A 93 15.99 7.52 -0.44
CA GLY A 93 15.38 8.43 -1.43
C GLY A 93 13.86 8.30 -1.57
N ALA A 94 13.22 7.40 -0.82
CA ALA A 94 11.77 7.38 -0.72
C ALA A 94 11.23 8.55 0.11
N ILE A 95 10.04 8.99 -0.25
CA ILE A 95 9.27 10.00 0.47
C ILE A 95 7.97 9.36 0.92
N GLU A 96 7.74 9.35 2.23
CA GLU A 96 6.47 8.93 2.83
C GLU A 96 5.35 9.91 2.45
N LEU A 97 4.23 9.37 1.98
CA LEU A 97 3.09 10.14 1.50
C LEU A 97 1.88 10.02 2.43
N ALA A 98 1.64 8.85 3.00
CA ALA A 98 0.53 8.63 3.93
C ALA A 98 0.90 7.60 4.98
N PHE A 99 0.27 7.70 6.15
CA PHE A 99 0.50 6.81 7.28
C PHE A 99 -0.77 6.65 8.12
N ASN A 100 -0.79 5.67 9.01
CA ASN A 100 -1.71 5.59 10.13
C ASN A 100 -1.03 4.91 11.33
N ASN A 101 -1.80 4.54 12.36
CA ASN A 101 -1.26 3.87 13.54
C ASN A 101 -0.70 2.45 13.26
N LYS A 102 -0.93 1.89 12.07
CA LYS A 102 -0.43 0.57 11.65
C LYS A 102 0.78 0.66 10.71
N GLY A 103 1.24 1.87 10.36
CA GLY A 103 2.49 2.09 9.63
C GLY A 103 2.35 2.95 8.38
N ILE A 104 3.32 2.80 7.47
CA ILE A 104 3.37 3.54 6.19
C ILE A 104 2.28 3.02 5.26
N GLN A 105 1.45 3.94 4.78
CA GLN A 105 0.29 3.64 3.94
C GLN A 105 0.52 4.00 2.48
N ALA A 106 1.39 4.97 2.21
CA ALA A 106 1.84 5.27 0.87
C ALA A 106 3.25 5.87 0.87
N PHE A 107 4.03 5.58 -0.17
CA PHE A 107 5.32 6.23 -0.43
C PHE A 107 5.52 6.48 -1.92
N SER A 108 6.47 7.34 -2.23
CA SER A 108 7.01 7.52 -3.58
C SER A 108 8.52 7.44 -3.59
N ILE A 109 9.11 6.99 -4.69
CA ILE A 109 10.55 7.08 -4.96
C ILE A 109 10.68 7.77 -6.32
N ASN A 110 11.48 8.84 -6.35
CA ASN A 110 11.58 9.72 -7.51
C ASN A 110 10.18 10.24 -7.92
N LYS A 111 9.93 10.44 -9.23
CA LYS A 111 8.65 10.93 -9.76
C LYS A 111 7.75 9.85 -10.38
N TYR A 112 8.17 8.58 -10.32
CA TYR A 112 7.59 7.53 -11.17
C TYR A 112 7.26 6.23 -10.42
N ILE A 113 7.81 6.02 -9.22
CA ILE A 113 7.57 4.81 -8.43
C ILE A 113 6.70 5.17 -7.23
N TYR A 114 5.61 4.44 -7.07
CA TYR A 114 4.65 4.62 -6.00
C TYR A 114 4.34 3.28 -5.35
N GLY A 115 4.09 3.30 -4.05
CA GLY A 115 3.55 2.16 -3.34
C GLY A 115 2.38 2.60 -2.47
N VAL A 116 1.29 1.85 -2.48
CA VAL A 116 0.16 1.99 -1.54
C VAL A 116 -0.08 0.66 -0.82
N GLN A 117 -0.21 0.72 0.51
CA GLN A 117 -0.42 -0.46 1.33
C GLN A 117 -1.89 -0.92 1.27
N PHE A 118 -2.81 0.04 1.16
CA PHE A 118 -4.24 -0.19 0.94
C PHE A 118 -4.56 -0.67 -0.48
N HIS A 119 -5.78 -1.15 -0.66
CA HIS A 119 -6.29 -1.75 -1.90
C HIS A 119 -7.19 -0.75 -2.65
N PRO A 120 -6.65 0.10 -3.54
CA PRO A 120 -7.44 1.03 -4.34
C PRO A 120 -8.39 0.29 -5.32
N GLU A 121 -8.12 -0.98 -5.62
CA GLU A 121 -8.91 -1.84 -6.48
C GLU A 121 -10.12 -2.48 -5.77
N PHE A 122 -10.23 -2.33 -4.45
CA PHE A 122 -11.34 -2.92 -3.70
C PHE A 122 -12.60 -2.06 -3.79
N SER A 123 -13.70 -2.72 -4.17
CA SER A 123 -15.04 -2.22 -3.89
C SER A 123 -15.45 -2.54 -2.46
N TRP A 124 -16.48 -1.86 -1.97
CA TRP A 124 -17.07 -2.13 -0.65
C TRP A 124 -17.52 -3.60 -0.48
N ASP A 125 -18.09 -4.20 -1.53
CA ASP A 125 -18.55 -5.59 -1.48
C ASP A 125 -17.38 -6.58 -1.41
N VAL A 126 -16.28 -6.28 -2.10
CA VAL A 126 -15.05 -7.09 -2.03
C VAL A 126 -14.49 -7.07 -0.62
N ILE A 127 -14.28 -5.89 -0.01
CA ILE A 127 -13.67 -5.82 1.32
C ILE A 127 -14.54 -6.49 2.39
N LYS A 128 -15.88 -6.36 2.34
CA LYS A 128 -16.76 -7.11 3.25
C LYS A 128 -16.57 -8.62 3.14
N LYS A 129 -16.40 -9.14 1.92
CA LYS A 129 -16.17 -10.56 1.71
C LYS A 129 -14.81 -11.00 2.27
N TYR A 130 -13.77 -10.20 2.08
CA TYR A 130 -12.45 -10.43 2.68
C TYR A 130 -12.52 -10.46 4.21
N VAL A 131 -13.17 -9.47 4.82
CA VAL A 131 -13.40 -9.41 6.28
C VAL A 131 -14.10 -10.69 6.76
N SER A 132 -15.18 -11.11 6.09
CA SER A 132 -15.90 -12.33 6.43
C SER A 132 -15.01 -13.59 6.38
N ILE A 133 -14.25 -13.78 5.29
CA ILE A 133 -13.39 -14.95 5.09
C ILE A 133 -12.27 -14.99 6.13
N ARG A 134 -11.61 -13.85 6.37
CA ARG A 134 -10.48 -13.76 7.30
C ARG A 134 -10.93 -13.91 8.76
N LYS A 135 -12.09 -13.36 9.15
CA LYS A 135 -12.69 -13.61 10.46
C LYS A 135 -12.99 -15.09 10.69
N ALA A 136 -13.54 -15.78 9.68
CA ALA A 136 -13.79 -17.21 9.75
C ALA A 136 -12.48 -18.03 9.90
N SER A 137 -11.34 -17.47 9.51
CA SER A 137 -10.00 -18.05 9.67
C SER A 137 -9.30 -17.63 10.98
N GLY A 138 -10.01 -16.96 11.90
CA GLY A 138 -9.47 -16.56 13.21
C GLY A 138 -8.76 -15.21 13.24
N VAL A 139 -8.81 -14.40 12.17
CA VAL A 139 -8.24 -13.04 12.17
C VAL A 139 -9.16 -12.10 12.95
N VAL A 140 -8.57 -11.38 13.92
CA VAL A 140 -9.25 -10.32 14.67
C VAL A 140 -9.39 -9.08 13.79
N VAL A 141 -10.57 -8.46 13.82
CA VAL A 141 -10.90 -7.25 13.07
C VAL A 141 -11.19 -6.15 14.07
N ASP A 142 -10.46 -5.03 13.99
CA ASP A 142 -10.59 -3.91 14.91
C ASP A 142 -11.99 -3.27 14.81
N ASP A 143 -12.48 -3.08 13.59
CA ASP A 143 -13.84 -2.57 13.31
C ASP A 143 -14.52 -3.39 12.20
N SER A 144 -15.60 -4.08 12.57
CA SER A 144 -16.38 -4.91 11.64
C SER A 144 -17.45 -4.16 10.84
N THR A 145 -17.63 -2.84 11.05
CA THR A 145 -18.67 -2.06 10.36
C THR A 145 -18.33 -1.81 8.90
N VAL A 146 -17.05 -1.72 8.55
CA VAL A 146 -16.51 -1.52 7.19
C VAL A 146 -17.30 -0.42 6.44
N PRO A 147 -17.21 0.87 6.84
CA PRO A 147 -17.91 1.95 6.15
C PRO A 147 -17.62 1.98 4.64
N ARG A 148 -18.60 2.49 3.88
CA ARG A 148 -18.42 2.74 2.45
C ARG A 148 -17.45 3.90 2.24
N SER A 149 -16.50 3.71 1.34
CA SER A 149 -15.55 4.73 0.92
C SER A 149 -15.10 4.46 -0.52
N ASN A 150 -14.83 5.55 -1.23
CA ASN A 150 -14.23 5.52 -2.56
C ASN A 150 -12.86 6.23 -2.58
N ALA A 151 -12.35 6.72 -1.43
CA ALA A 151 -11.15 7.55 -1.39
C ALA A 151 -9.94 6.82 -2.00
N GLY A 152 -9.75 5.54 -1.70
CA GLY A 152 -8.64 4.76 -2.26
C GLY A 152 -8.70 4.60 -3.79
N GLN A 153 -9.91 4.57 -4.38
CA GLN A 153 -10.10 4.20 -5.79
C GLN A 153 -9.49 5.21 -6.77
N VAL A 154 -9.31 6.47 -6.36
CA VAL A 154 -8.72 7.51 -7.21
C VAL A 154 -7.27 7.24 -7.55
N VAL A 155 -6.54 6.44 -6.74
CA VAL A 155 -5.12 6.15 -6.95
C VAL A 155 -4.85 5.50 -8.31
N LEU A 156 -5.71 4.57 -8.74
CA LEU A 156 -5.54 3.89 -10.03
C LEU A 156 -5.70 4.86 -11.19
N HIS A 157 -6.71 5.74 -11.12
CA HIS A 157 -6.93 6.78 -12.12
C HIS A 157 -5.77 7.78 -12.14
N ASN A 158 -5.36 8.27 -10.97
CA ASN A 158 -4.24 9.20 -10.83
C ASN A 158 -2.93 8.62 -11.39
N PHE A 159 -2.69 7.32 -11.20
CA PHE A 159 -1.52 6.67 -11.76
C PHE A 159 -1.55 6.61 -13.28
N ILE A 160 -2.71 6.31 -13.88
CA ILE A 160 -2.87 6.31 -15.34
C ILE A 160 -2.58 7.71 -15.92
N GLU A 161 -3.14 8.76 -15.30
CA GLU A 161 -2.90 10.15 -15.71
C GLU A 161 -1.44 10.61 -15.52
N LEU A 162 -0.64 9.90 -14.70
CA LEU A 162 0.77 10.22 -14.49
C LEU A 162 1.69 9.61 -15.56
N ILE A 163 1.22 8.59 -16.28
CA ILE A 163 2.02 7.83 -17.24
C ILE A 163 1.62 8.07 -18.70
N VAL A 164 0.50 8.78 -18.92
CA VAL A 164 0.04 9.26 -20.23
C VAL A 164 0.57 10.67 -20.47
#